data_AF-A0A7J9P6Y9-F1
#
_entry.id   AF-A0A7J9P6Y9-F1
#
_cell.length_a   1.000
_cell.length_b   1.000
_cell.length_c   1.000
_cell.angle_alpha   90.00
_cell.angle_beta   90.00
_cell.angle_gamma   90.00
#
_symmetry.space_group_name_H-M   'P 1'
#
loop_
_entity.id
_entity.type
_entity.pdbx_description
1 polymer ?
#
loop_
_entity_poly.entity_id
_entity_poly.type
_entity_poly.pdbx_seq_one_letter_code
_entity_poly.pdbx_strand_id
1 'polypeptide(L)'
;MTLKSKLSSKKGYIFTYEAVAVVILFIAVFYMGYFTFTHVNLTNQEQKRDMEQFEKANLISDMIFKMHEFPSNSYVPDYLRFLKAVSKSYSGLETIPGTFDPYSMNQEFIYNESWYYEINITNPETQDLTDFQVLVTLNPSNFNFDYSSDGSGLSFWQGNTQLHYWIETWEYNKEARIWVNVKSLPQTETIPILMKRNQGGSYSSDGDDTFIFFDDFEYDFWSSDSKWDSILGSWEIIDDSELPYYNENSGTNHIAHLEASSDEHRRAVSNDPLDVSEGDVYILDATVKGHTGATGGSADSPDTMVGFYSNSNGDEYYNSFNGCYQVFSICRNGDNDEQLSTIFTSDDVWYYEKLILEQGYGDGPVDKICKASLWEFFNGYLGDTNPNYNLDSMYGTMCRIEDSASTRKYILIGTAQGSHSEEYWFDNIKVRKYSTNILVDVNENLGYNAGQNAITVSEYHFDGVPSYTFSNVNLVDVNYSYTISSDTYVMTRNLYVPIKTWRYSNSNSETENISSGEIVYFATRRPSTLSSITAKADISTTALFLVNGAPYEISLDKDYASTDFEKVISTHNWEYYEPNEIKLLSTNPVTNVDLNLNYDGASTIYVLKLKQYNVSCVINMND
;
A
#
# COMPACT_ATOMS: atom_id res chain seq x y z
N MET A 1 -98.01 -56.63 17.53
CA MET A 1 -98.11 -56.18 18.94
C MET A 1 -98.41 -54.69 18.91
N THR A 2 -99.63 -54.29 19.26
CA THR A 2 -100.17 -52.93 19.16
C THR A 2 -99.66 -52.08 20.32
N LEU A 3 -98.68 -51.20 20.06
CA LEU A 3 -98.21 -50.20 21.02
C LEU A 3 -99.04 -48.91 20.85
N LYS A 4 -100.02 -48.69 21.74
CA LYS A 4 -100.64 -47.38 21.97
C LYS A 4 -100.47 -47.01 23.44
N SER A 5 -99.32 -46.45 23.79
CA SER A 5 -99.16 -45.69 25.04
C SER A 5 -98.79 -44.26 24.67
N LYS A 6 -99.74 -43.34 24.89
CA LYS A 6 -99.55 -41.89 24.75
C LYS A 6 -99.09 -41.35 26.10
N LEU A 7 -98.01 -40.59 26.11
CA LEU A 7 -97.56 -39.84 27.30
C LEU A 7 -98.35 -38.53 27.37
N SER A 8 -99.07 -38.31 28.47
CA SER A 8 -99.80 -37.06 28.72
C SER A 8 -99.08 -36.20 29.76
N SER A 9 -98.89 -34.93 29.43
CA SER A 9 -98.38 -33.92 30.36
C SER A 9 -99.55 -33.22 31.07
N LYS A 10 -99.35 -32.79 32.33
CA LYS A 10 -100.36 -32.10 33.17
C LYS A 10 -100.87 -30.75 32.60
N LYS A 11 -100.38 -30.30 31.43
CA LYS A 11 -100.85 -29.12 30.69
C LYS A 11 -101.56 -29.41 29.36
N GLY A 12 -101.90 -30.66 29.05
CA GLY A 12 -102.86 -31.00 27.97
C GLY A 12 -102.29 -31.31 26.57
N TYR A 13 -100.98 -31.44 26.41
CA TYR A 13 -100.38 -31.86 25.13
C TYR A 13 -100.23 -33.40 25.06
N ILE A 14 -100.69 -34.00 23.95
CA ILE A 14 -100.63 -35.44 23.67
C ILE A 14 -99.55 -35.68 22.62
N PHE A 15 -98.40 -36.23 23.02
CA PHE A 15 -97.36 -36.67 22.09
C PHE A 15 -97.45 -38.19 21.89
N THR A 16 -97.38 -38.66 20.65
CA THR A 16 -97.22 -40.08 20.34
C THR A 16 -95.76 -40.49 20.52
N TYR A 17 -95.52 -41.75 20.91
CA TYR A 17 -94.16 -42.27 21.10
C TYR A 17 -93.34 -42.17 19.79
N GLU A 18 -93.99 -42.32 18.62
CA GLU A 18 -93.36 -42.08 17.33
C GLU A 18 -92.90 -40.63 17.14
N ALA A 19 -93.65 -39.62 17.62
CA ALA A 19 -93.26 -38.22 17.48
C ALA A 19 -92.01 -37.88 18.32
N VAL A 20 -91.91 -38.45 19.52
CA VAL A 20 -90.71 -38.28 20.37
C VAL A 20 -89.51 -39.00 19.75
N ALA A 21 -89.70 -40.20 19.22
CA ALA A 21 -88.64 -40.94 18.52
C ALA A 21 -88.13 -40.19 17.28
N VAL A 22 -89.04 -39.59 16.49
CA VAL A 22 -88.67 -38.77 15.31
C VAL A 22 -87.91 -37.52 15.74
N VAL A 23 -88.31 -36.83 16.80
CA VAL A 23 -87.58 -35.66 17.31
C VAL A 23 -86.18 -36.02 17.81
N ILE A 24 -86.04 -37.13 18.55
CA ILE A 24 -84.74 -37.62 19.00
C ILE A 24 -83.86 -37.99 17.81
N LEU A 25 -84.42 -38.68 16.81
CA LEU A 25 -83.70 -39.01 15.58
C LEU A 25 -83.26 -37.74 14.83
N PHE A 26 -84.13 -36.73 14.76
CA PHE A 26 -83.84 -35.46 14.10
C PHE A 26 -82.72 -34.70 14.82
N ILE A 27 -82.77 -34.64 16.15
CA ILE A 27 -81.72 -34.04 16.99
C ILE A 27 -80.41 -34.83 16.84
N ALA A 28 -80.47 -36.16 16.82
CA ALA A 28 -79.28 -37.00 16.65
C ALA A 28 -78.63 -36.78 15.27
N VAL A 29 -79.42 -36.70 14.19
CA VAL A 29 -78.91 -36.41 12.84
C VAL A 29 -78.33 -35.00 12.76
N PHE A 30 -78.99 -34.00 13.36
CA PHE A 30 -78.49 -32.62 13.38
C PHE A 30 -77.20 -32.49 14.20
N TYR A 31 -77.12 -33.17 15.34
CA TYR A 31 -75.93 -33.22 16.17
C TYR A 31 -74.77 -33.93 15.47
N MET A 32 -75.03 -35.06 14.80
CA MET A 32 -74.01 -35.77 14.02
C MET A 32 -73.50 -34.92 12.85
N GLY A 33 -74.39 -34.21 12.16
CA GLY A 33 -74.03 -33.29 11.08
C GLY A 33 -73.22 -32.09 11.59
N TYR A 34 -73.63 -31.47 12.69
CA TYR A 34 -72.91 -30.37 13.32
C TYR A 34 -71.52 -30.80 13.81
N PHE A 35 -71.42 -31.94 14.50
CA PHE A 35 -70.15 -32.49 14.98
C PHE A 35 -69.18 -32.78 13.83
N THR A 36 -69.68 -33.39 12.75
CA THR A 36 -68.89 -33.65 11.53
C THR A 36 -68.40 -32.33 10.90
N PHE A 37 -69.28 -31.34 10.79
CA PHE A 37 -68.92 -30.01 10.27
C PHE A 37 -67.86 -29.31 11.13
N THR A 38 -68.03 -29.30 12.46
CA THR A 38 -67.06 -28.69 13.38
C THR A 38 -65.72 -29.40 13.35
N HIS A 39 -65.71 -30.74 13.28
CA HIS A 39 -64.47 -31.51 13.19
C HIS A 39 -63.73 -31.19 11.90
N VAL A 40 -64.41 -31.23 10.75
CA VAL A 40 -63.78 -30.90 9.46
C VAL A 40 -63.24 -29.47 9.45
N ASN A 41 -63.98 -28.52 10.01
CA ASN A 41 -63.54 -27.13 10.06
C ASN A 41 -62.32 -26.93 10.98
N LEU A 42 -62.30 -27.57 12.16
CA LEU A 42 -61.15 -27.56 13.06
C LEU A 42 -59.92 -28.20 12.42
N THR A 43 -60.09 -29.37 11.79
CA THR A 43 -59.00 -30.04 11.05
C THR A 43 -58.46 -29.16 9.91
N ASN A 44 -59.33 -28.49 9.16
CA ASN A 44 -58.90 -27.57 8.11
C ASN A 44 -58.16 -26.33 8.67
N GLN A 45 -58.59 -25.81 9.82
CA GLN A 45 -57.91 -24.70 10.49
C GLN A 45 -56.53 -25.11 11.02
N GLU A 46 -56.40 -26.30 11.59
CA GLU A 46 -55.13 -26.88 12.03
C GLU A 46 -54.18 -27.08 10.84
N GLN A 47 -54.65 -27.72 9.76
CA GLN A 47 -53.86 -27.87 8.53
C GLN A 47 -53.39 -26.54 7.94
N LYS A 48 -54.26 -25.52 7.95
CA LYS A 48 -53.90 -24.19 7.46
C LYS A 48 -52.83 -23.53 8.34
N ARG A 49 -52.96 -23.63 9.67
CA ARG A 49 -51.98 -23.09 10.62
C ARG A 49 -50.62 -23.76 10.45
N ASP A 50 -50.59 -25.08 10.28
CA ASP A 50 -49.35 -25.85 10.10
C ASP A 50 -48.67 -25.48 8.77
N MET A 51 -49.46 -25.20 7.71
CA MET A 51 -48.95 -24.72 6.42
C MET A 51 -48.38 -23.29 6.50
N GLU A 52 -49.04 -22.39 7.23
CA GLU A 52 -48.54 -21.02 7.46
C GLU A 52 -47.21 -21.03 8.26
N GLN A 53 -47.09 -21.90 9.28
CA GLN A 53 -45.84 -22.09 10.02
C GLN A 53 -44.71 -22.63 9.14
N PHE A 54 -45.01 -23.60 8.27
CA PHE A 54 -44.04 -24.15 7.33
C PHE A 54 -43.55 -23.09 6.32
N GLU A 55 -44.46 -22.29 5.75
CA GLU A 55 -44.10 -21.21 4.83
C GLU A 55 -43.24 -20.13 5.51
N LYS A 56 -43.59 -19.75 6.76
CA LYS A 56 -42.77 -18.85 7.59
C LYS A 56 -41.36 -19.40 7.78
N ALA A 57 -41.24 -20.67 8.19
CA ALA A 57 -39.94 -21.30 8.43
C ALA A 57 -39.09 -21.36 7.15
N ASN A 58 -39.69 -21.66 6.00
CA ASN A 58 -39.01 -21.68 4.70
C ASN A 58 -38.51 -20.27 4.29
N LEU A 59 -39.31 -19.23 4.52
CA LEU A 59 -38.89 -17.84 4.25
C LEU A 59 -37.75 -17.40 5.20
N ILE A 60 -37.83 -17.78 6.47
CA ILE A 60 -36.77 -17.46 7.45
C ILE A 60 -35.48 -18.20 7.09
N SER A 61 -35.53 -19.48 6.70
CA SER A 61 -34.32 -20.19 6.26
C SER A 61 -33.69 -19.55 5.02
N ASP A 62 -34.51 -19.12 4.06
CA ASP A 62 -34.03 -18.41 2.86
C ASP A 62 -33.33 -17.10 3.22
N MET A 63 -33.93 -16.33 4.14
CA MET A 63 -33.36 -15.09 4.66
C MET A 63 -32.04 -15.36 5.41
N ILE A 64 -32.00 -16.39 6.26
CA ILE A 64 -30.81 -16.77 7.03
C ILE A 64 -29.67 -17.17 6.08
N PHE A 65 -29.94 -18.01 5.07
CA PHE A 65 -28.93 -18.36 4.06
C PHE A 65 -28.44 -17.12 3.30
N LYS A 66 -29.33 -16.17 2.98
CA LYS A 66 -28.96 -14.93 2.31
C LYS A 66 -28.05 -14.06 3.18
N MET A 67 -28.30 -14.01 4.50
CA MET A 67 -27.47 -13.28 5.46
C MET A 67 -26.07 -13.91 5.65
N HIS A 68 -25.94 -15.20 5.37
CA HIS A 68 -24.68 -15.95 5.47
C HIS A 68 -23.99 -16.12 4.10
N GLU A 69 -24.37 -15.36 3.06
CA GLU A 69 -23.60 -15.41 1.81
C GLU A 69 -22.21 -14.79 2.00
N PHE A 70 -21.20 -15.42 1.43
CA PHE A 70 -19.81 -15.01 1.54
C PHE A 70 -19.46 -13.87 0.56
N PRO A 71 -18.61 -12.89 0.92
CA PRO A 71 -17.95 -12.71 2.21
C PRO A 71 -18.76 -11.83 3.19
N SER A 72 -18.71 -12.16 4.48
CA SER A 72 -19.18 -11.29 5.56
C SER A 72 -18.14 -10.24 5.97
N ASN A 73 -18.46 -9.39 6.95
CA ASN A 73 -17.55 -8.39 7.50
C ASN A 73 -16.61 -8.94 8.60
N SER A 74 -16.55 -10.26 8.78
CA SER A 74 -15.81 -10.92 9.86
C SER A 74 -14.33 -11.21 9.54
N TYR A 75 -13.76 -10.49 8.57
CA TYR A 75 -12.38 -10.62 8.11
C TYR A 75 -11.61 -9.31 8.29
N VAL A 76 -10.29 -9.42 8.48
CA VAL A 76 -9.42 -8.23 8.53
C VAL A 76 -9.62 -7.34 7.29
N PRO A 77 -9.62 -6.00 7.44
CA PRO A 77 -10.05 -5.08 6.37
C PRO A 77 -9.36 -5.29 5.03
N ASP A 78 -8.06 -5.57 5.06
CA ASP A 78 -7.27 -5.77 3.86
C ASP A 78 -7.64 -7.07 3.11
N TYR A 79 -7.80 -8.18 3.84
CA TYR A 79 -8.28 -9.43 3.27
C TYR A 79 -9.73 -9.30 2.77
N LEU A 80 -10.58 -8.54 3.47
CA LEU A 80 -11.95 -8.26 3.01
C LEU A 80 -11.99 -7.53 1.67
N ARG A 81 -11.01 -6.66 1.36
CA ARG A 81 -10.90 -6.03 0.03
C ARG A 81 -10.63 -7.08 -1.06
N PHE A 82 -9.72 -8.03 -0.80
CA PHE A 82 -9.50 -9.17 -1.68
C PHE A 82 -10.79 -9.99 -1.88
N LEU A 83 -11.51 -10.32 -0.81
CA LEU A 83 -12.77 -11.07 -0.92
C LEU A 83 -13.85 -10.32 -1.72
N LYS A 84 -13.97 -9.00 -1.52
CA LYS A 84 -14.88 -8.15 -2.31
C LYS A 84 -14.47 -8.10 -3.78
N ALA A 85 -13.17 -8.08 -4.07
CA ALA A 85 -12.68 -8.18 -5.44
C ALA A 85 -13.04 -9.54 -6.07
N VAL A 86 -12.87 -10.65 -5.34
CA VAL A 86 -13.32 -11.99 -5.79
C VAL A 86 -14.82 -11.97 -6.09
N SER A 87 -15.63 -11.48 -5.16
CA SER A 87 -17.08 -11.42 -5.35
C SER A 87 -17.46 -10.59 -6.59
N LYS A 88 -16.86 -9.40 -6.74
CA LYS A 88 -17.11 -8.54 -7.88
C LYS A 88 -16.70 -9.16 -9.21
N SER A 89 -15.53 -9.80 -9.27
CA SER A 89 -14.99 -10.40 -10.50
C SER A 89 -15.77 -11.61 -10.99
N TYR A 90 -16.21 -12.49 -10.07
CA TYR A 90 -16.82 -13.78 -10.45
C TYR A 90 -18.34 -13.82 -10.31
N SER A 91 -18.95 -12.91 -9.52
CA SER A 91 -20.41 -12.85 -9.35
C SER A 91 -21.04 -11.51 -9.76
N GLY A 92 -20.25 -10.43 -9.86
CA GLY A 92 -20.76 -9.08 -10.11
C GLY A 92 -21.55 -8.48 -8.95
N LEU A 93 -21.53 -9.12 -7.77
CA LEU A 93 -22.28 -8.73 -6.57
C LEU A 93 -21.33 -8.50 -5.38
N GLU A 94 -21.86 -7.95 -4.29
CA GLU A 94 -21.10 -7.76 -3.04
C GLU A 94 -20.80 -9.09 -2.32
N THR A 95 -21.68 -10.08 -2.51
CA THR A 95 -21.55 -11.46 -2.03
C THR A 95 -21.67 -12.45 -3.18
N ILE A 96 -21.09 -13.64 -3.02
CA ILE A 96 -21.08 -14.71 -4.00
C ILE A 96 -22.31 -15.61 -3.76
N PRO A 97 -23.31 -15.63 -4.66
CA PRO A 97 -24.48 -16.48 -4.49
C PRO A 97 -24.11 -17.97 -4.48
N GLY A 98 -24.82 -18.78 -3.68
CA GLY A 98 -24.53 -20.22 -3.58
C GLY A 98 -23.33 -20.55 -2.69
N THR A 99 -22.86 -19.59 -1.89
CA THR A 99 -21.87 -19.79 -0.84
C THR A 99 -22.49 -19.73 0.55
N PHE A 100 -21.72 -20.15 1.55
CA PHE A 100 -22.05 -20.00 2.96
C PHE A 100 -20.80 -19.59 3.73
N ASP A 101 -20.86 -18.45 4.42
CA ASP A 101 -19.82 -17.94 5.28
C ASP A 101 -20.06 -18.39 6.72
N PRO A 102 -19.24 -19.31 7.27
CA PRO A 102 -19.40 -19.75 8.64
C PRO A 102 -19.05 -18.65 9.66
N TYR A 103 -18.36 -17.59 9.25
CA TYR A 103 -17.94 -16.51 10.15
C TYR A 103 -18.93 -15.34 10.13
N SER A 104 -19.99 -15.38 9.34
CA SER A 104 -20.93 -14.27 9.26
C SER A 104 -21.66 -14.07 10.59
N MET A 105 -21.35 -12.96 11.26
CA MET A 105 -22.06 -12.50 12.44
C MET A 105 -22.61 -11.10 12.16
N ASN A 106 -23.79 -10.80 12.70
CA ASN A 106 -24.30 -9.42 12.72
C ASN A 106 -23.56 -8.62 13.80
N GLN A 107 -22.33 -8.20 13.50
CA GLN A 107 -21.50 -7.41 14.41
C GLN A 107 -20.72 -6.32 13.68
N GLU A 108 -20.60 -5.16 14.32
CA GLU A 108 -19.64 -4.14 13.94
C GLU A 108 -18.32 -4.34 14.71
N PHE A 109 -17.22 -4.47 13.98
CA PHE A 109 -15.88 -4.61 14.57
C PHE A 109 -15.21 -3.24 14.65
N ILE A 110 -14.63 -2.92 15.81
CA ILE A 110 -13.70 -1.81 15.96
C ILE A 110 -12.29 -2.38 15.84
N TYR A 111 -11.55 -1.89 14.86
CA TYR A 111 -10.19 -2.34 14.55
C TYR A 111 -9.19 -1.35 15.11
N ASN A 112 -8.18 -1.87 15.81
CA ASN A 112 -6.93 -1.16 15.97
C ASN A 112 -5.94 -1.76 14.96
N GLU A 113 -5.79 -1.07 13.83
CA GLU A 113 -4.75 -1.34 12.85
C GLU A 113 -3.41 -0.84 13.39
N SER A 114 -2.42 -1.74 13.44
CA SER A 114 -1.02 -1.38 13.65
C SER A 114 -0.33 -1.57 12.31
N TRP A 115 -0.21 -0.47 11.57
CA TRP A 115 0.47 -0.45 10.27
C TRP A 115 1.62 0.56 10.32
N TYR A 116 2.83 0.04 10.21
CA TYR A 116 4.07 0.82 10.19
C TYR A 116 5.11 0.11 9.35
N TYR A 117 6.17 0.85 9.00
CA TYR A 117 7.32 0.31 8.31
C TYR A 117 8.54 0.38 9.22
N GLU A 118 9.37 -0.65 9.17
CA GLU A 118 10.69 -0.67 9.79
C GLU A 118 11.75 -0.47 8.71
N ILE A 119 12.45 0.65 8.79
CA ILE A 119 13.53 1.04 7.90
C ILE A 119 14.84 0.72 8.61
N ASN A 120 15.48 -0.37 8.21
CA ASN A 120 16.73 -0.85 8.78
C ASN A 120 17.90 -0.18 8.08
N ILE A 121 18.60 0.67 8.82
CA ILE A 121 19.75 1.44 8.31
C ILE A 121 21.03 0.82 8.88
N THR A 122 21.94 0.38 8.01
CA THR A 122 23.22 -0.19 8.43
C THR A 122 24.37 0.74 8.07
N ASN A 123 25.18 1.08 9.08
CA ASN A 123 26.43 1.79 8.90
C ASN A 123 27.59 0.77 8.86
N PRO A 124 28.14 0.43 7.68
CA PRO A 124 29.24 -0.54 7.59
C PRO A 124 30.60 0.06 7.93
N GLU A 125 30.70 1.37 8.15
CA GLU A 125 31.96 2.05 8.40
C GLU A 125 32.49 1.78 9.81
N THR A 126 33.73 2.20 10.04
CA THR A 126 34.48 2.02 11.31
C THR A 126 34.34 3.20 12.27
N GLN A 127 33.41 4.10 12.00
CA GLN A 127 33.14 5.27 12.83
C GLN A 127 31.64 5.48 12.98
N ASP A 128 31.25 5.99 14.15
CA ASP A 128 29.88 6.38 14.43
C ASP A 128 29.53 7.62 13.62
N LEU A 129 28.32 7.67 13.07
CA LEU A 129 27.79 8.85 12.38
C LEU A 129 26.70 9.49 13.24
N THR A 130 26.73 10.81 13.38
CA THR A 130 25.74 11.59 14.14
C THR A 130 25.16 12.71 13.29
N ASP A 131 23.87 13.00 13.51
CA ASP A 131 23.07 13.95 12.73
C ASP A 131 23.30 13.77 11.22
N PHE A 132 23.07 12.54 10.76
CA PHE A 132 23.40 12.07 9.43
C PHE A 132 22.13 11.90 8.58
N GLN A 133 22.10 12.54 7.42
CA GLN A 133 20.98 12.48 6.49
C GLN A 133 21.01 11.19 5.66
N VAL A 134 19.99 10.35 5.83
CA VAL A 134 19.84 9.10 5.09
C VAL A 134 18.71 9.23 4.08
N LEU A 135 19.00 8.92 2.81
CA LEU A 135 17.98 8.79 1.79
C LEU A 135 17.28 7.43 1.91
N VAL A 136 15.97 7.48 2.05
CA VAL A 136 15.06 6.33 2.01
C VAL A 136 14.29 6.37 0.69
N THR A 137 14.55 5.39 -0.17
CA THR A 137 13.82 5.24 -1.44
C THR A 137 12.71 4.22 -1.28
N LEU A 138 11.47 4.69 -1.39
CA LEU A 138 10.26 3.87 -1.38
C LEU A 138 9.82 3.63 -2.83
N ASN A 139 9.47 2.39 -3.14
CA ASN A 139 8.93 2.03 -4.44
C ASN A 139 7.97 0.85 -4.25
N PRO A 140 7.20 0.45 -5.27
CA PRO A 140 6.25 -0.66 -5.14
C PRO A 140 6.86 -1.97 -4.65
N SER A 141 8.18 -2.13 -4.72
CA SER A 141 8.87 -3.34 -4.26
C SER A 141 9.10 -3.45 -2.76
N ASN A 142 9.12 -2.32 -2.06
CA ASN A 142 9.41 -2.27 -0.63
C ASN A 142 8.37 -1.48 0.19
N PHE A 143 7.45 -0.78 -0.47
CA PHE A 143 6.48 0.11 0.17
C PHE A 143 5.11 0.07 -0.52
N ASN A 144 4.05 0.16 0.30
CA ASN A 144 2.67 0.20 -0.14
C ASN A 144 2.16 1.64 -0.09
N PHE A 145 1.98 2.27 -1.26
CA PHE A 145 1.52 3.66 -1.36
C PHE A 145 0.05 3.87 -0.92
N ASP A 146 -0.71 2.81 -0.60
CA ASP A 146 -1.99 2.99 0.12
C ASP A 146 -1.77 3.42 1.59
N TYR A 147 -0.54 3.26 2.09
CA TYR A 147 -0.13 3.70 3.42
C TYR A 147 -0.24 5.21 3.55
N SER A 148 0.25 5.92 2.53
CA SER A 148 0.06 7.36 2.36
C SER A 148 0.01 7.66 0.86
N SER A 149 -1.05 8.30 0.38
CA SER A 149 -1.25 8.54 -1.05
C SER A 149 -0.29 9.59 -1.61
N ASP A 150 0.09 10.55 -0.78
CA ASP A 150 0.78 11.80 -1.12
C ASP A 150 1.91 12.10 -0.13
N GLY A 151 2.40 11.10 0.61
CA GLY A 151 3.44 11.27 1.62
C GLY A 151 2.99 12.01 2.89
N SER A 152 1.75 12.52 2.92
CA SER A 152 1.24 13.25 4.08
C SER A 152 1.01 12.31 5.27
N GLY A 153 1.09 12.89 6.48
CA GLY A 153 0.84 12.18 7.73
C GLY A 153 1.89 11.15 8.12
N LEU A 154 3.05 11.13 7.45
CA LEU A 154 4.18 10.28 7.83
C LEU A 154 4.94 10.87 9.03
N SER A 155 5.63 10.01 9.77
CA SER A 155 6.51 10.38 10.88
C SER A 155 7.57 9.29 11.06
N PHE A 156 8.79 9.70 11.39
CA PHE A 156 9.94 8.81 11.52
C PHE A 156 10.45 8.80 12.96
N TRP A 157 10.75 7.62 13.49
CA TRP A 157 11.08 7.45 14.91
C TRP A 157 12.28 6.54 15.11
N GLN A 158 13.26 7.00 15.89
CA GLN A 158 14.33 6.18 16.44
C GLN A 158 14.04 5.91 17.91
N GLY A 159 13.51 4.73 18.22
CA GLY A 159 12.98 4.43 19.55
C GLY A 159 11.80 5.36 19.91
N ASN A 160 12.02 6.24 20.88
CA ASN A 160 11.02 7.25 21.32
C ASN A 160 11.30 8.67 20.80
N THR A 161 12.36 8.85 20.02
CA THR A 161 12.75 10.14 19.47
C THR A 161 12.19 10.29 18.06
N GLN A 162 11.38 11.32 17.83
CA GLN A 162 10.95 11.67 16.47
C GLN A 162 12.14 12.26 15.71
N LEU A 163 12.26 11.93 14.43
CA LEU A 163 13.30 12.42 13.53
C LEU A 163 12.72 13.44 12.55
N HIS A 164 13.52 14.44 12.20
CA HIS A 164 13.22 15.34 11.10
C HIS A 164 13.42 14.62 9.78
N TYR A 165 12.60 14.98 8.81
CA TYR A 165 12.61 14.35 7.49
C TYR A 165 12.15 15.36 6.45
N TRP A 166 12.54 15.12 5.20
CA TRP A 166 12.10 15.90 4.05
C TRP A 166 11.74 14.96 2.91
N ILE A 167 10.53 15.09 2.39
CA ILE A 167 10.08 14.36 1.21
C ILE A 167 10.59 15.15 0.00
N GLU A 168 11.54 14.56 -0.72
CA GLU A 168 12.11 15.17 -1.93
C GLU A 168 11.16 14.99 -3.12
N THR A 169 10.69 13.76 -3.32
CA THR A 169 9.72 13.45 -4.37
C THR A 169 8.70 12.44 -3.87
N TRP A 170 7.50 12.52 -4.40
CA TRP A 170 6.44 11.55 -4.15
C TRP A 170 5.63 11.26 -5.42
N GLU A 171 5.99 10.19 -6.12
CA GLU A 171 5.20 9.67 -7.24
C GLU A 171 4.45 8.41 -6.80
N TYR A 172 3.14 8.55 -6.60
CA TYR A 172 2.26 7.47 -6.18
C TYR A 172 2.44 6.21 -7.05
N ASN A 173 2.72 5.07 -6.41
CA ASN A 173 3.00 3.77 -7.05
C ASN A 173 4.18 3.72 -8.04
N LYS A 174 5.11 4.67 -7.96
CA LYS A 174 6.33 4.63 -8.77
C LYS A 174 7.58 4.70 -7.90
N GLU A 175 7.83 5.86 -7.30
CA GLU A 175 8.99 6.11 -6.43
C GLU A 175 8.68 7.28 -5.50
N ALA A 176 9.14 7.20 -4.26
CA ALA A 176 9.24 8.35 -3.37
C ALA A 176 10.62 8.38 -2.72
N ARG A 177 11.19 9.58 -2.64
CA ARG A 177 12.50 9.83 -2.03
C ARG A 177 12.32 10.67 -0.79
N ILE A 178 12.77 10.14 0.34
CA ILE A 178 12.60 10.78 1.64
C ILE A 178 13.95 10.82 2.33
N TRP A 179 14.40 12.01 2.70
CA TRP A 179 15.58 12.20 3.52
C TRP A 179 15.18 12.18 4.98
N VAL A 180 15.91 11.44 5.81
CA VAL A 180 15.67 11.33 7.26
C VAL A 180 16.95 11.70 8.00
N ASN A 181 16.87 12.66 8.91
CA ASN A 181 18.00 13.07 9.76
C ASN A 181 18.12 12.12 10.96
N VAL A 182 19.05 11.18 10.88
CA VAL A 182 19.28 10.17 11.92
C VAL A 182 20.28 10.69 12.95
N LYS A 183 19.87 10.72 14.22
CA LYS A 183 20.69 11.30 15.32
C LYS A 183 21.97 10.52 15.60
N SER A 184 21.91 9.19 15.54
CA SER A 184 23.08 8.34 15.78
C SER A 184 22.97 7.05 14.98
N LEU A 185 24.05 6.71 14.28
CA LEU A 185 24.27 5.45 13.57
C LEU A 185 25.61 4.86 14.02
N PRO A 186 25.59 3.95 15.02
CA PRO A 186 26.81 3.31 15.50
C PRO A 186 27.50 2.50 14.39
N GLN A 187 28.83 2.43 14.46
CA GLN A 187 29.63 1.64 13.53
C GLN A 187 29.22 0.16 13.51
N THR A 188 29.19 -0.45 12.34
CA THR A 188 28.90 -1.89 12.11
C THR A 188 27.56 -2.40 12.67
N GLU A 189 26.63 -1.51 13.02
CA GLU A 189 25.31 -1.85 13.54
C GLU A 189 24.19 -1.52 12.54
N THR A 190 23.10 -2.28 12.64
CA THR A 190 21.83 -1.99 11.97
C THR A 190 20.88 -1.36 12.97
N ILE A 191 20.38 -0.17 12.66
CA ILE A 191 19.45 0.56 13.50
C ILE A 191 18.07 0.62 12.83
N PRO A 192 17.00 0.18 13.51
CA PRO A 192 15.65 0.29 13.00
C PRO A 192 15.08 1.69 13.21
N ILE A 193 14.57 2.29 12.13
CA ILE A 193 13.76 3.51 12.15
C ILE A 193 12.31 3.14 11.84
N LEU A 194 11.37 3.56 12.68
CA LEU A 194 9.95 3.29 12.46
C LEU A 194 9.32 4.44 11.67
N MET A 195 8.80 4.13 10.48
CA MET A 195 7.93 5.02 9.72
C MET A 195 6.47 4.73 10.08
N LYS A 196 5.77 5.73 10.61
CA LYS A 196 4.39 5.65 11.12
C LYS A 196 3.49 6.69 10.45
N ARG A 197 2.23 6.36 10.25
CA ARG A 197 1.19 7.23 9.70
C ARG A 197 0.25 7.73 10.78
N ASN A 198 -0.12 9.02 10.73
CA ASN A 198 -1.17 9.64 11.54
C ASN A 198 -1.03 9.42 13.06
N GLN A 199 0.21 9.22 13.54
CA GLN A 199 0.49 8.92 14.95
C GLN A 199 1.25 10.09 15.60
N GLY A 200 0.52 11.12 16.04
CA GLY A 200 0.94 12.05 17.09
C GLY A 200 2.30 12.75 16.97
N GLY A 201 2.93 12.74 15.79
CA GLY A 201 4.21 13.42 15.55
C GLY A 201 4.00 14.92 15.42
N SER A 202 4.98 15.69 15.91
CA SER A 202 4.98 17.16 15.78
C SER A 202 5.72 17.66 14.55
N TYR A 203 6.64 16.87 13.99
CA TYR A 203 7.39 17.25 12.80
C TYR A 203 6.65 16.88 11.52
N SER A 204 6.61 17.83 10.58
CA SER A 204 6.22 17.67 9.18
C SER A 204 7.45 17.48 8.30
N SER A 205 7.24 17.33 6.99
CA SER A 205 8.33 17.38 6.01
C SER A 205 8.95 18.77 6.04
N ASP A 206 10.25 18.85 6.31
CA ASP A 206 10.96 20.12 6.45
C ASP A 206 12.44 19.91 6.10
N GLY A 207 12.89 20.55 5.03
CA GLY A 207 14.27 20.45 4.56
C GLY A 207 15.26 21.18 5.46
N ASP A 208 14.87 22.32 6.04
CA ASP A 208 15.72 23.12 6.94
C ASP A 208 16.08 22.38 8.21
N ASP A 209 15.13 21.64 8.77
CA ASP A 209 15.37 20.81 9.94
C ASP A 209 16.11 19.48 9.61
N THR A 210 16.12 19.08 8.33
CA THR A 210 16.68 17.81 7.88
C THR A 210 18.15 17.92 7.50
N PHE A 211 18.53 18.97 6.78
CA PHE A 211 19.87 19.17 6.23
C PHE A 211 20.69 20.19 7.02
N ILE A 212 21.98 20.30 6.72
CA ILE A 212 22.87 21.33 7.31
C ILE A 212 22.56 22.71 6.71
N PHE A 213 22.22 22.71 5.44
CA PHE A 213 21.67 23.84 4.70
C PHE A 213 20.65 23.26 3.72
N PHE A 214 19.56 23.97 3.49
CA PHE A 214 18.54 23.60 2.53
C PHE A 214 17.89 24.85 1.97
N ASP A 215 17.59 24.87 0.68
CA ASP A 215 16.66 25.82 0.08
C ASP A 215 16.00 25.25 -1.18
N ASP A 216 14.68 25.25 -1.17
CA ASP A 216 13.76 24.98 -2.29
C ASP A 216 13.08 26.26 -2.79
N PHE A 217 13.55 27.43 -2.32
CA PHE A 217 13.18 28.73 -2.85
C PHE A 217 11.69 29.11 -2.70
N GLU A 218 11.04 28.63 -1.63
CA GLU A 218 9.67 29.01 -1.27
C GLU A 218 9.51 30.50 -0.88
N TYR A 219 10.62 31.23 -0.71
CA TYR A 219 10.63 32.63 -0.27
C TYR A 219 11.43 33.54 -1.21
N ASP A 220 10.86 34.71 -1.50
CA ASP A 220 11.52 35.76 -2.28
C ASP A 220 12.86 36.21 -1.66
N PHE A 221 13.84 36.54 -2.53
CA PHE A 221 15.17 37.05 -2.15
C PHE A 221 15.17 38.32 -1.28
N TRP A 222 14.07 39.07 -1.25
CA TRP A 222 13.94 40.30 -0.46
C TRP A 222 13.04 40.13 0.78
N SER A 223 12.55 38.92 1.02
CA SER A 223 11.82 38.59 2.23
C SER A 223 12.78 38.53 3.42
N SER A 224 12.25 38.70 4.64
CA SER A 224 13.03 38.48 5.86
C SER A 224 13.42 37.02 6.08
N ASP A 225 12.78 36.11 5.36
CA ASP A 225 12.92 34.66 5.47
C ASP A 225 13.86 34.11 4.37
N SER A 226 14.36 34.97 3.48
CA SER A 226 15.35 34.57 2.47
C SER A 226 16.64 34.08 3.13
N LYS A 227 17.23 33.04 2.53
CA LYS A 227 18.54 32.50 2.92
C LYS A 227 19.69 33.12 2.15
N TRP A 228 19.41 34.07 1.25
CA TRP A 228 20.38 34.59 0.29
C TRP A 228 20.51 36.11 0.33
N ASP A 229 21.76 36.57 0.37
CA ASP A 229 22.15 37.95 0.18
C ASP A 229 22.50 38.17 -1.30
N SER A 230 21.65 38.89 -2.01
CA SER A 230 21.92 39.30 -3.40
C SER A 230 23.06 40.32 -3.45
N ILE A 231 24.20 39.90 -4.01
CA ILE A 231 25.39 40.74 -4.16
C ILE A 231 25.31 41.55 -5.46
N LEU A 232 24.98 40.88 -6.57
CA LEU A 232 24.81 41.49 -7.89
C LEU A 232 23.84 40.65 -8.74
N GLY A 233 23.06 41.31 -9.60
CA GLY A 233 22.06 40.69 -10.47
C GLY A 233 20.64 40.96 -10.01
N SER A 234 19.68 40.76 -10.92
CA SER A 234 18.25 40.78 -10.61
C SER A 234 17.78 39.33 -10.45
N TRP A 235 17.18 39.03 -9.31
CA TRP A 235 16.79 37.68 -8.91
C TRP A 235 15.28 37.66 -8.71
N GLU A 236 14.59 36.62 -9.14
CA GLU A 236 13.17 36.42 -8.84
C GLU A 236 12.91 34.96 -8.48
N ILE A 237 11.79 34.71 -7.80
CA ILE A 237 11.27 33.36 -7.60
C ILE A 237 10.14 33.17 -8.60
N ILE A 238 10.17 32.06 -9.34
CA ILE A 238 9.16 31.72 -10.34
C ILE A 238 8.61 30.31 -10.10
N ASP A 239 7.36 30.11 -10.49
CA ASP A 239 6.73 28.79 -10.50
C ASP A 239 7.32 27.96 -11.64
N ASP A 240 7.79 26.76 -11.31
CA ASP A 240 8.23 25.75 -12.26
C ASP A 240 7.33 24.51 -12.22
N SER A 241 7.21 23.86 -13.38
CA SER A 241 6.46 22.60 -13.54
C SER A 241 7.26 21.52 -14.26
N GLU A 242 8.52 21.80 -14.60
CA GLU A 242 9.44 20.84 -15.23
C GLU A 242 10.04 19.89 -14.18
N LEU A 243 10.23 20.37 -12.95
CA LEU A 243 10.80 19.60 -11.84
C LEU A 243 9.70 18.90 -11.00
N PRO A 244 9.79 17.57 -10.78
CA PRO A 244 8.75 16.78 -10.09
C PRO A 244 8.93 16.73 -8.56
N TYR A 245 9.38 17.82 -7.94
CA TYR A 245 9.60 17.87 -6.49
C TYR A 245 8.29 17.84 -5.71
N TYR A 246 8.39 17.39 -4.46
CA TYR A 246 7.25 17.26 -3.57
C TYR A 246 6.90 18.60 -2.92
N ASN A 247 5.72 19.14 -3.26
CA ASN A 247 5.31 20.48 -2.81
C ASN A 247 4.05 20.43 -1.93
N GLU A 248 3.94 19.45 -1.04
CA GLU A 248 2.83 19.32 -0.07
C GLU A 248 1.39 19.46 -0.66
N ASN A 249 1.21 19.09 -1.93
CA ASN A 249 -0.02 19.27 -2.72
C ASN A 249 -0.33 20.71 -3.22
N SER A 250 0.59 21.68 -3.12
CA SER A 250 0.46 23.00 -3.76
C SER A 250 0.36 22.88 -5.29
N GLY A 251 1.06 21.88 -5.86
CA GLY A 251 1.06 21.54 -7.28
C GLY A 251 2.00 22.40 -8.14
N THR A 252 2.78 23.30 -7.53
CA THR A 252 3.77 24.15 -8.21
C THR A 252 5.07 24.15 -7.42
N ASN A 253 6.20 23.97 -8.10
CA ASN A 253 7.53 24.06 -7.50
C ASN A 253 8.01 25.51 -7.63
N HIS A 254 8.81 26.01 -6.69
CA HIS A 254 9.41 27.34 -6.82
C HIS A 254 10.90 27.19 -7.14
N ILE A 255 11.40 28.04 -8.02
CA ILE A 255 12.82 28.04 -8.39
C ILE A 255 13.36 29.46 -8.34
N ALA A 256 14.63 29.61 -7.96
CA ALA A 256 15.32 30.87 -8.11
C ALA A 256 15.70 31.08 -9.57
N HIS A 257 15.35 32.24 -10.11
CA HIS A 257 15.71 32.69 -11.45
C HIS A 257 16.58 33.94 -11.38
N LEU A 258 17.75 33.88 -12.01
CA LEU A 258 18.65 35.01 -12.22
C LEU A 258 18.43 35.57 -13.63
N GLU A 259 17.82 36.75 -13.71
CA GLU A 259 17.41 37.40 -14.96
C GLU A 259 18.59 37.75 -15.88
N ALA A 260 18.33 37.78 -17.20
CA ALA A 260 19.31 38.08 -18.23
C ALA A 260 20.03 39.42 -18.00
N SER A 261 21.37 39.39 -18.05
CA SER A 261 22.20 40.60 -18.01
C SER A 261 23.57 40.36 -18.63
N SER A 262 24.18 41.43 -19.15
CA SER A 262 25.55 41.45 -19.66
C SER A 262 26.62 41.56 -18.55
N ASP A 263 26.22 41.64 -17.29
CA ASP A 263 27.15 41.71 -16.15
C ASP A 263 27.81 40.36 -15.89
N GLU A 264 29.14 40.36 -15.88
CA GLU A 264 30.01 39.18 -15.79
C GLU A 264 29.84 38.37 -14.49
N HIS A 265 29.64 39.04 -13.36
CA HIS A 265 29.66 38.44 -12.02
C HIS A 265 28.37 38.70 -11.23
N ARG A 266 27.29 38.02 -11.57
CA ARG A 266 26.00 38.09 -10.87
C ARG A 266 25.90 36.95 -9.88
N ARG A 267 25.58 37.23 -8.62
CA ARG A 267 25.62 36.20 -7.57
C ARG A 267 24.78 36.57 -6.36
N ALA A 268 24.34 35.53 -5.67
CA ALA A 268 23.84 35.60 -4.31
C ALA A 268 24.66 34.66 -3.42
N VAL A 269 24.81 35.03 -2.15
CA VAL A 269 25.60 34.29 -1.15
C VAL A 269 24.68 33.92 0.00
N SER A 270 24.87 32.75 0.61
CA SER A 270 24.07 32.38 1.77
C SER A 270 24.25 33.39 2.92
N ASN A 271 23.19 33.70 3.66
CA ASN A 271 23.23 34.67 4.76
C ASN A 271 24.14 34.19 5.91
N ASP A 272 24.10 32.88 6.15
CA ASP A 272 24.87 32.23 7.20
C ASP A 272 25.98 31.35 6.61
N PRO A 273 27.14 31.28 7.30
CA PRO A 273 28.20 30.36 6.92
C PRO A 273 27.81 28.92 7.29
N LEU A 274 28.23 27.97 6.47
CA LEU A 274 28.00 26.56 6.70
C LEU A 274 28.68 26.07 7.99
N ASP A 275 27.91 25.40 8.83
CA ASP A 275 28.39 24.72 10.02
C ASP A 275 28.99 23.34 9.65
N VAL A 276 30.20 23.37 9.10
CA VAL A 276 30.95 22.16 8.73
C VAL A 276 32.15 21.95 9.65
N SER A 277 32.13 20.81 10.32
CA SER A 277 33.14 20.31 11.25
C SER A 277 34.40 19.82 10.53
N GLU A 278 35.51 19.81 11.26
CA GLU A 278 36.77 19.24 10.78
C GLU A 278 36.72 17.71 10.89
N GLY A 279 37.01 17.00 9.79
CA GLY A 279 37.08 15.53 9.72
C GLY A 279 35.91 14.88 8.99
N ASP A 280 34.76 15.56 8.92
CA ASP A 280 33.59 15.10 8.18
C ASP A 280 33.72 15.41 6.68
N VAL A 281 33.11 14.56 5.85
CA VAL A 281 32.93 14.78 4.41
C VAL A 281 31.53 15.34 4.16
N TYR A 282 31.44 16.37 3.34
CA TYR A 282 30.17 17.05 3.04
C TYR A 282 29.86 17.00 1.55
N ILE A 283 28.57 17.00 1.22
CA ILE A 283 28.07 17.13 -0.14
C ILE A 283 27.19 18.37 -0.20
N LEU A 284 27.44 19.23 -1.19
CA LEU A 284 26.49 20.21 -1.70
C LEU A 284 25.83 19.60 -2.94
N ASP A 285 24.52 19.40 -2.87
CA ASP A 285 23.69 19.02 -4.00
C ASP A 285 22.90 20.26 -4.46
N ALA A 286 22.74 20.44 -5.77
CA ALA A 286 21.93 21.51 -6.34
C ALA A 286 21.38 21.11 -7.72
N THR A 287 20.20 21.60 -8.06
CA THR A 287 19.63 21.48 -9.41
C THR A 287 19.80 22.81 -10.12
N VAL A 288 20.43 22.81 -11.30
CA VAL A 288 20.85 24.01 -12.01
C VAL A 288 20.49 23.96 -13.49
N LYS A 289 20.05 25.07 -14.06
CA LYS A 289 19.84 25.26 -15.50
C LYS A 289 20.40 26.60 -15.92
N GLY A 290 20.86 26.71 -17.16
CA GLY A 290 21.18 28.01 -17.75
C GLY A 290 20.73 28.09 -19.20
N HIS A 291 20.50 29.31 -19.66
CA HIS A 291 20.12 29.59 -21.04
C HIS A 291 20.93 30.78 -21.57
N THR A 292 21.55 30.59 -22.72
CA THR A 292 22.35 31.58 -23.43
C THR A 292 21.48 32.43 -24.36
N GLY A 293 21.80 33.72 -24.43
CA GLY A 293 21.29 34.56 -25.51
C GLY A 293 19.82 34.95 -25.39
N ALA A 294 19.25 35.03 -24.18
CA ALA A 294 17.91 35.56 -23.91
C ALA A 294 17.64 36.90 -24.62
N THR A 295 18.68 37.72 -24.84
CA THR A 295 18.62 38.97 -25.62
C THR A 295 19.56 39.03 -26.83
N GLY A 296 19.87 37.88 -27.46
CA GLY A 296 20.62 37.81 -28.73
C GLY A 296 22.14 37.63 -28.60
N GLY A 297 22.61 37.00 -27.53
CA GLY A 297 24.02 36.58 -27.33
C GLY A 297 24.42 35.37 -28.21
N SER A 298 25.73 35.13 -28.32
CA SER A 298 26.33 34.10 -29.19
C SER A 298 27.12 33.03 -28.42
N ALA A 299 26.80 32.80 -27.14
CA ALA A 299 27.41 31.71 -26.38
C ALA A 299 26.79 30.37 -26.79
N ASP A 300 27.61 29.31 -26.81
CA ASP A 300 27.18 27.95 -27.16
C ASP A 300 26.69 27.16 -25.90
N SER A 301 26.92 27.67 -24.69
CA SER A 301 26.43 27.12 -23.41
C SER A 301 26.53 28.16 -22.28
N PRO A 302 25.69 28.07 -21.24
CA PRO A 302 25.67 29.04 -20.14
C PRO A 302 26.82 28.86 -19.14
N ASP A 303 27.42 29.97 -18.69
CA ASP A 303 28.50 30.00 -17.68
C ASP A 303 27.97 29.82 -16.23
N THR A 304 27.30 28.70 -15.95
CA THR A 304 26.55 28.44 -14.70
C THR A 304 27.49 28.24 -13.51
N MET A 305 27.13 28.74 -12.32
CA MET A 305 27.91 28.46 -11.11
C MET A 305 27.05 28.20 -9.86
N VAL A 306 27.23 27.01 -9.30
CA VAL A 306 27.07 26.75 -7.86
C VAL A 306 28.46 26.82 -7.26
N GLY A 307 28.57 27.64 -6.22
CA GLY A 307 29.82 27.95 -5.53
C GLY A 307 29.76 27.54 -4.07
N PHE A 308 30.94 27.23 -3.54
CA PHE A 308 31.14 26.85 -2.16
C PHE A 308 32.43 27.50 -1.65
N TYR A 309 32.55 27.63 -0.32
CA TYR A 309 33.68 28.35 0.32
C TYR A 309 33.78 29.79 -0.18
N SER A 310 32.63 30.42 -0.37
CA SER A 310 32.59 31.85 -0.67
C SER A 310 32.84 32.68 0.57
N ASN A 311 33.45 33.87 0.45
CA ASN A 311 33.37 34.88 1.50
C ASN A 311 32.00 35.57 1.49
N SER A 312 31.65 36.32 2.55
CA SER A 312 30.32 36.96 2.69
C SER A 312 29.99 37.98 1.59
N ASN A 313 30.98 38.41 0.80
CA ASN A 313 30.79 39.39 -0.27
C ASN A 313 30.75 38.73 -1.65
N GLY A 314 30.92 37.40 -1.73
CA GLY A 314 31.00 36.68 -2.99
C GLY A 314 32.26 36.96 -3.81
N ASP A 315 33.31 37.58 -3.25
CA ASP A 315 34.50 37.99 -4.02
C ASP A 315 35.52 36.86 -4.21
N GLU A 316 35.62 35.99 -3.20
CA GLU A 316 36.47 34.81 -3.20
C GLU A 316 35.56 33.60 -3.05
N TYR A 317 35.65 32.64 -3.96
CA TYR A 317 34.87 31.41 -3.94
C TYR A 317 35.54 30.34 -4.81
N TYR A 318 35.09 29.11 -4.61
CA TYR A 318 35.32 28.00 -5.53
C TYR A 318 33.98 27.62 -6.14
N ASN A 319 33.94 27.39 -7.44
CA ASN A 319 32.68 27.13 -8.12
C ASN A 319 32.83 26.09 -9.21
N SER A 320 31.72 25.44 -9.54
CA SER A 320 31.59 24.82 -10.84
C SER A 320 31.69 25.90 -11.91
N PHE A 321 32.70 25.77 -12.76
CA PHE A 321 32.92 26.64 -13.90
C PHE A 321 32.63 25.83 -15.15
N ASN A 322 31.82 26.40 -16.05
CA ASN A 322 31.45 25.76 -17.30
C ASN A 322 31.81 26.60 -18.54
N GLY A 323 32.71 27.57 -18.35
CA GLY A 323 32.79 28.74 -19.23
C GLY A 323 33.96 28.79 -20.20
N CYS A 324 34.53 27.65 -20.56
CA CYS A 324 35.46 27.55 -21.68
C CYS A 324 35.13 26.28 -22.48
N TYR A 325 34.39 26.43 -23.57
CA TYR A 325 34.07 25.34 -24.52
C TYR A 325 33.05 24.29 -24.04
N GLN A 326 32.05 24.66 -23.24
CA GLN A 326 30.98 23.76 -22.76
C GLN A 326 31.48 22.65 -21.82
N VAL A 327 32.62 22.83 -21.16
CA VAL A 327 33.26 21.80 -20.33
C VAL A 327 33.08 22.11 -18.85
N PHE A 328 32.51 21.16 -18.11
CA PHE A 328 32.38 21.24 -16.66
C PHE A 328 33.75 21.20 -15.96
N SER A 329 33.98 22.07 -14.98
CA SER A 329 35.23 22.22 -14.24
C SER A 329 34.93 22.73 -12.83
N ILE A 330 35.91 22.66 -11.92
CA ILE A 330 35.86 23.34 -10.63
C ILE A 330 37.19 24.07 -10.39
N CYS A 331 37.11 25.37 -10.13
CA CYS A 331 38.29 26.23 -9.91
C CYS A 331 38.00 27.35 -8.91
N ARG A 332 39.05 28.07 -8.49
CA ARG A 332 38.92 29.30 -7.70
C ARG A 332 38.55 30.44 -8.63
N ASN A 333 37.71 31.36 -8.16
CA ASN A 333 37.39 32.58 -8.91
C ASN A 333 38.65 33.33 -9.36
N GLY A 334 38.73 33.67 -10.66
CA GLY A 334 39.85 34.39 -11.26
C GLY A 334 41.12 33.56 -11.48
N ASP A 335 41.09 32.26 -11.22
CA ASP A 335 42.19 31.35 -11.55
C ASP A 335 42.21 31.03 -13.06
N ASN A 336 43.41 30.99 -13.65
CA ASN A 336 43.60 30.61 -15.06
C ASN A 336 44.06 29.16 -15.21
N ASP A 337 44.36 28.45 -14.11
CA ASP A 337 44.81 27.05 -14.10
C ASP A 337 43.64 26.08 -13.82
N GLU A 338 42.52 26.29 -14.53
CA GLU A 338 41.33 25.45 -14.40
C GLU A 338 41.58 23.99 -14.79
N GLN A 339 41.00 23.07 -14.02
CA GLN A 339 41.10 21.64 -14.27
C GLN A 339 39.83 21.18 -15.02
N LEU A 340 39.91 21.04 -16.34
CA LEU A 340 38.75 20.69 -17.16
C LEU A 340 38.35 19.21 -17.01
N SER A 341 37.05 18.93 -16.90
CA SER A 341 36.52 17.56 -16.98
C SER A 341 36.37 17.09 -18.43
N THR A 342 35.86 15.86 -18.60
CA THR A 342 35.44 15.35 -19.92
C THR A 342 33.94 15.47 -20.17
N ILE A 343 33.20 16.11 -19.25
CA ILE A 343 31.74 16.24 -19.31
C ILE A 343 31.40 17.53 -20.05
N PHE A 344 30.54 17.41 -21.06
CA PHE A 344 30.02 18.53 -21.83
C PHE A 344 28.59 18.86 -21.42
N THR A 345 28.27 20.14 -21.31
CA THR A 345 26.92 20.64 -21.00
C THR A 345 26.24 21.22 -22.22
N SER A 346 24.91 21.28 -22.18
CA SER A 346 24.04 21.84 -23.20
C SER A 346 23.31 23.08 -22.68
N ASP A 347 22.87 23.91 -23.62
CA ASP A 347 22.02 25.06 -23.34
C ASP A 347 20.58 24.64 -22.99
N ASP A 348 19.95 25.33 -22.03
CA ASP A 348 18.55 25.14 -21.59
C ASP A 348 18.23 23.72 -21.14
N VAL A 349 19.13 23.15 -20.33
CA VAL A 349 19.01 21.80 -19.77
C VAL A 349 19.22 21.85 -18.26
N TRP A 350 18.35 21.15 -17.53
CA TRP A 350 18.51 20.93 -16.09
C TRP A 350 19.59 19.90 -15.80
N TYR A 351 20.47 20.25 -14.88
CA TYR A 351 21.51 19.40 -14.35
C TYR A 351 21.36 19.23 -12.86
N TYR A 352 21.63 18.03 -12.37
CA TYR A 352 21.91 17.77 -10.98
C TYR A 352 23.42 17.89 -10.76
N GLU A 353 23.84 18.83 -9.93
CA GLU A 353 25.23 19.07 -9.58
C GLU A 353 25.53 18.61 -8.16
N LYS A 354 26.69 17.96 -7.98
CA LYS A 354 27.17 17.47 -6.69
C LYS A 354 28.61 17.87 -6.46
N LEU A 355 28.85 18.61 -5.38
CA LEU A 355 30.19 18.98 -4.93
C LEU A 355 30.50 18.26 -3.62
N ILE A 356 31.48 17.35 -3.64
CA ILE A 356 31.94 16.60 -2.47
C ILE A 356 33.17 17.29 -1.90
N LEU A 357 33.08 17.69 -0.64
CA LEU A 357 34.15 18.31 0.11
C LEU A 357 34.76 17.32 1.11
N GLU A 358 36.01 16.95 0.87
CA GLU A 358 36.80 16.03 1.68
C GLU A 358 38.00 16.74 2.32
N GLN A 359 38.56 16.16 3.38
CA GLN A 359 39.86 16.59 3.89
C GLN A 359 41.00 16.22 2.93
N GLY A 360 41.91 17.17 2.69
CA GLY A 360 43.11 16.94 1.87
C GLY A 360 44.24 16.27 2.64
N TYR A 361 45.16 15.64 1.90
CA TYR A 361 46.40 15.06 2.41
C TYR A 361 47.57 16.03 2.16
N GLY A 362 48.02 16.79 3.16
CA GLY A 362 49.18 17.69 3.03
C GLY A 362 49.82 18.15 4.35
N ASP A 363 51.11 18.48 4.32
CA ASP A 363 51.96 18.90 5.46
C ASP A 363 51.81 20.41 5.85
N GLY A 364 50.74 21.08 5.40
CA GLY A 364 50.40 22.48 5.72
C GLY A 364 49.10 22.60 6.53
N PRO A 365 48.71 23.79 7.02
CA PRO A 365 47.44 23.95 7.73
C PRO A 365 46.24 23.70 6.79
N VAL A 366 45.75 22.46 6.82
CA VAL A 366 44.41 21.95 6.47
C VAL A 366 43.84 22.39 5.10
N ASP A 367 44.37 21.88 3.99
CA ASP A 367 43.70 22.04 2.71
C ASP A 367 42.54 21.06 2.56
N LYS A 368 41.42 21.50 1.96
CA LYS A 368 40.32 20.61 1.56
C LYS A 368 40.41 20.26 0.09
N ILE A 369 39.88 19.10 -0.28
CA ILE A 369 39.71 18.68 -1.67
C ILE A 369 38.23 18.76 -1.98
N CYS A 370 37.88 19.48 -3.05
CA CYS A 370 36.56 19.35 -3.63
C CYS A 370 36.60 18.53 -4.91
N LYS A 371 35.65 17.62 -5.03
CA LYS A 371 35.38 16.83 -6.23
C LYS A 371 34.00 17.22 -6.72
N ALA A 372 33.86 17.37 -8.03
CA ALA A 372 32.60 17.77 -8.64
C ALA A 372 32.03 16.65 -9.51
N SER A 373 30.71 16.63 -9.67
CA SER A 373 30.02 15.70 -10.59
C SER A 373 28.72 16.34 -11.07
N LEU A 374 28.34 16.00 -12.30
CA LEU A 374 27.21 16.60 -12.99
C LEU A 374 26.43 15.50 -13.72
N TRP A 375 25.10 15.53 -13.63
CA TRP A 375 24.21 14.63 -14.35
C TRP A 375 23.11 15.44 -15.05
N GLU A 376 22.89 15.18 -16.33
CA GLU A 376 21.76 15.72 -17.07
C GLU A 376 20.45 15.07 -16.60
N PHE A 377 19.42 15.88 -16.35
CA PHE A 377 18.07 15.37 -16.10
C PHE A 377 17.47 14.78 -17.40
N PHE A 378 17.52 13.45 -17.56
CA PHE A 378 16.90 12.75 -18.69
C PHE A 378 15.64 11.96 -18.29
N ASN A 379 14.60 12.01 -19.12
CA ASN A 379 13.46 11.08 -19.08
C ASN A 379 12.74 10.94 -17.71
N GLY A 380 12.67 12.01 -16.92
CA GLY A 380 12.06 11.95 -15.58
C GLY A 380 12.79 11.03 -14.61
N TYR A 381 14.08 10.74 -14.85
CA TYR A 381 14.95 10.03 -13.94
C TYR A 381 15.67 11.03 -13.03
N LEU A 382 15.37 10.91 -11.73
CA LEU A 382 15.76 11.84 -10.67
C LEU A 382 17.23 11.64 -10.29
N GLY A 383 18.11 12.56 -10.71
CA GLY A 383 19.48 12.69 -10.19
C GLY A 383 20.30 11.40 -10.10
N ASP A 384 21.28 11.40 -9.19
CA ASP A 384 22.08 10.23 -8.85
C ASP A 384 21.17 9.12 -8.28
N THR A 385 21.10 7.95 -8.93
CA THR A 385 20.25 6.82 -8.52
C THR A 385 20.62 6.28 -7.14
N ASN A 386 21.83 6.57 -6.68
CA ASN A 386 22.23 6.31 -5.31
C ASN A 386 23.28 7.34 -4.84
N PRO A 387 22.85 8.47 -4.24
CA PRO A 387 23.73 9.55 -3.83
C PRO A 387 24.82 9.16 -2.83
N ASN A 388 24.74 7.97 -2.23
CA ASN A 388 25.72 7.43 -1.29
C ASN A 388 26.73 6.45 -1.94
N TYR A 389 26.44 5.86 -3.10
CA TYR A 389 27.24 4.78 -3.70
C TYR A 389 27.88 5.12 -5.03
N ASN A 390 27.45 6.19 -5.71
CA ASN A 390 27.92 6.47 -7.05
C ASN A 390 29.24 7.27 -7.03
N LEU A 391 30.34 6.51 -6.93
CA LEU A 391 31.69 7.02 -7.17
C LEU A 391 32.14 6.80 -8.64
N ASP A 392 31.42 5.95 -9.40
CA ASP A 392 31.85 5.48 -10.73
C ASP A 392 31.77 6.57 -11.82
N SER A 393 31.01 7.64 -11.60
CA SER A 393 31.00 8.84 -12.46
C SER A 393 31.90 9.98 -11.96
N MET A 394 32.65 9.80 -10.86
CA MET A 394 33.59 10.81 -10.33
C MET A 394 34.87 10.92 -11.18
N TYR A 395 34.72 11.32 -12.44
CA TYR A 395 35.85 11.70 -13.31
C TYR A 395 36.00 13.22 -13.44
N GLY A 396 35.15 14.01 -12.78
CA GLY A 396 35.02 15.45 -13.01
C GLY A 396 35.75 16.30 -11.99
N THR A 397 37.05 16.49 -12.18
CA THR A 397 37.83 17.60 -11.61
C THR A 397 37.97 17.67 -10.08
N MET A 398 39.21 17.90 -9.63
CA MET A 398 39.53 18.20 -8.23
C MET A 398 40.15 19.59 -8.09
N CYS A 399 39.77 20.33 -7.04
CA CYS A 399 40.43 21.57 -6.65
C CYS A 399 40.88 21.52 -5.18
N ARG A 400 41.98 22.23 -4.88
CA ARG A 400 42.51 22.39 -3.52
C ARG A 400 42.00 23.70 -2.94
N ILE A 401 41.47 23.63 -1.71
CA ILE A 401 40.84 24.76 -1.03
C ILE A 401 41.67 25.14 0.18
N GLU A 402 41.97 26.43 0.27
CA GLU A 402 42.65 27.01 1.43
C GLU A 402 41.66 27.19 2.58
N ASP A 403 41.75 26.38 3.64
CA ASP A 403 40.90 26.52 4.84
C ASP A 403 41.48 27.61 5.76
N SER A 404 41.14 28.87 5.50
CA SER A 404 41.55 30.01 6.33
C SER A 404 40.41 30.47 7.26
N ALA A 405 40.71 30.83 8.51
CA ALA A 405 39.70 31.33 9.45
C ALA A 405 39.04 32.66 9.01
N SER A 406 39.62 33.37 8.03
CA SER A 406 39.07 34.58 7.41
C SER A 406 38.07 34.29 6.28
N THR A 407 38.08 33.10 5.69
CA THR A 407 37.14 32.62 4.67
C THR A 407 36.06 31.80 5.36
N ARG A 408 35.04 32.50 5.89
CA ARG A 408 33.83 31.84 6.40
C ARG A 408 33.16 31.06 5.26
N LYS A 409 32.56 29.91 5.56
CA LYS A 409 32.21 28.86 4.58
C LYS A 409 30.83 29.09 3.96
N TYR A 410 30.64 30.10 3.12
CA TYR A 410 29.32 30.38 2.52
C TYR A 410 29.08 29.56 1.23
N ILE A 411 27.80 29.35 0.89
CA ILE A 411 27.37 28.88 -0.43
C ILE A 411 27.15 30.09 -1.33
N LEU A 412 27.38 29.92 -2.62
CA LEU A 412 27.10 30.92 -3.63
C LEU A 412 26.30 30.31 -4.78
N ILE A 413 25.44 31.11 -5.39
CA ILE A 413 24.77 30.79 -6.66
C ILE A 413 24.94 31.97 -7.62
N GLY A 414 25.06 31.72 -8.91
CA GLY A 414 25.10 32.75 -9.94
C GLY A 414 26.04 32.46 -11.10
N THR A 415 26.76 33.49 -11.56
CA THR A 415 27.61 33.46 -12.75
C THR A 415 29.07 33.67 -12.42
N ALA A 416 29.92 32.78 -12.94
CA ALA A 416 31.36 32.91 -12.76
C ALA A 416 31.96 33.96 -13.71
N GLN A 417 31.57 33.93 -15.00
CA GLN A 417 32.04 34.85 -16.05
C GLN A 417 30.95 35.22 -17.09
N GLY A 418 29.67 35.05 -16.75
CA GLY A 418 28.57 35.17 -17.70
C GLY A 418 28.47 36.54 -18.36
N SER A 419 28.92 36.68 -19.61
CA SER A 419 29.00 37.96 -20.34
C SER A 419 28.06 38.04 -21.54
N HIS A 420 27.19 37.04 -21.72
CA HIS A 420 26.40 36.84 -22.95
C HIS A 420 24.89 37.05 -22.79
N SER A 421 24.45 37.79 -21.75
CA SER A 421 23.02 37.94 -21.43
C SER A 421 22.35 36.61 -21.12
N GLU A 422 23.01 35.81 -20.28
CA GLU A 422 22.54 34.49 -19.85
C GLU A 422 21.57 34.60 -18.68
N GLU A 423 20.65 33.63 -18.62
CA GLU A 423 19.73 33.38 -17.50
C GLU A 423 20.09 32.08 -16.81
N TYR A 424 19.81 32.01 -15.51
CA TYR A 424 20.11 30.85 -14.68
C TYR A 424 18.97 30.51 -13.75
N TRP A 425 18.77 29.22 -13.53
CA TRP A 425 17.79 28.72 -12.59
C TRP A 425 18.44 27.77 -11.59
N PHE A 426 18.00 27.85 -10.34
CA PHE A 426 18.52 27.06 -9.23
C PHE A 426 17.36 26.51 -8.41
N ASP A 427 17.52 25.28 -7.93
CA ASP A 427 16.55 24.61 -7.07
C ASP A 427 17.19 23.54 -6.17
N ASN A 428 16.50 23.16 -5.08
CA ASN A 428 16.81 22.06 -4.16
C ASN A 428 18.28 22.06 -3.73
N ILE A 429 18.77 23.22 -3.29
CA ILE A 429 20.13 23.39 -2.82
C ILE A 429 20.24 22.84 -1.42
N LYS A 430 21.13 21.88 -1.18
CA LYS A 430 21.26 21.27 0.13
C LYS A 430 22.67 20.83 0.48
N VAL A 431 23.00 20.92 1.75
CA VAL A 431 24.26 20.43 2.31
C VAL A 431 24.01 19.31 3.29
N ARG A 432 24.71 18.19 3.12
CA ARG A 432 24.61 17.01 3.98
C ARG A 432 25.95 16.35 4.23
N LYS A 433 26.02 15.53 5.27
CA LYS A 433 27.17 14.65 5.50
C LYS A 433 27.23 13.53 4.47
N TYR A 434 28.44 13.04 4.21
CA TYR A 434 28.69 11.91 3.34
C TYR A 434 29.35 10.75 4.07
N SER A 435 28.88 9.55 3.77
CA SER A 435 29.53 8.30 4.15
C SER A 435 29.35 7.31 3.01
N THR A 436 30.39 6.54 2.72
CA THR A 436 30.28 5.42 1.78
C THR A 436 29.39 4.32 2.36
N ASN A 437 28.66 3.63 1.49
CA ASN A 437 28.04 2.33 1.77
C ASN A 437 26.90 2.24 2.81
N ILE A 438 26.14 3.30 3.08
CA ILE A 438 24.96 3.21 3.97
C ILE A 438 23.85 2.34 3.33
N LEU A 439 23.56 1.18 3.93
CA LEU A 439 22.53 0.26 3.44
C LEU A 439 21.18 0.59 4.09
N VAL A 440 20.10 0.53 3.31
CA VAL A 440 18.73 0.85 3.76
C VAL A 440 17.77 -0.24 3.26
N ASP A 441 17.14 -0.95 4.20
CA ASP A 441 16.12 -1.97 3.92
C ASP A 441 14.77 -1.55 4.52
N VAL A 442 13.69 -1.67 3.76
CA VAL A 442 12.35 -1.24 4.19
C VAL A 442 11.43 -2.46 4.33
N ASN A 443 10.85 -2.64 5.52
CA ASN A 443 10.01 -3.79 5.85
C ASN A 443 8.62 -3.36 6.32
N GLU A 444 7.56 -3.93 5.74
CA GLU A 444 6.18 -3.68 6.15
C GLU A 444 5.80 -4.48 7.40
N ASN A 445 5.24 -3.79 8.39
CA ASN A 445 4.62 -4.40 9.57
C ASN A 445 3.14 -4.02 9.63
N LEU A 446 2.27 -4.97 9.28
CA LEU A 446 0.82 -4.81 9.29
C LEU A 446 0.14 -5.87 10.16
N GLY A 447 -0.46 -5.42 11.26
CA GLY A 447 -1.26 -6.22 12.19
C GLY A 447 -2.63 -5.61 12.48
N TYR A 448 -3.59 -6.49 12.80
CA TYR A 448 -4.95 -6.11 13.17
C TYR A 448 -5.29 -6.69 14.54
N ASN A 449 -5.72 -5.85 15.48
CA ASN A 449 -6.32 -6.30 16.73
C ASN A 449 -7.81 -5.94 16.73
N ALA A 450 -8.68 -6.94 16.86
CA ALA A 450 -10.11 -6.72 17.04
C ALA A 450 -10.42 -6.53 18.53
N GLY A 451 -11.05 -5.41 18.88
CA GLY A 451 -11.72 -5.28 20.17
C GLY A 451 -13.01 -6.09 20.13
N GLN A 452 -13.09 -7.21 20.86
CA GLN A 452 -14.34 -7.96 20.96
C GLN A 452 -15.37 -7.19 21.81
N ASN A 453 -16.43 -6.69 21.17
CA ASN A 453 -17.67 -6.34 21.86
C ASN A 453 -18.65 -7.51 21.70
N ALA A 454 -18.47 -8.59 22.48
CA ALA A 454 -19.36 -9.74 22.43
C ALA A 454 -20.80 -9.34 22.77
N ILE A 455 -21.70 -9.38 21.78
CA ILE A 455 -23.14 -9.43 21.99
C ILE A 455 -23.55 -10.89 21.78
N THR A 456 -24.41 -11.40 22.66
CA THR A 456 -25.07 -12.70 22.52
C THR A 456 -25.69 -12.84 21.14
N VAL A 457 -25.07 -13.64 20.27
CA VAL A 457 -25.59 -14.01 18.96
C VAL A 457 -26.89 -14.79 19.19
N SER A 458 -27.94 -14.47 18.44
CA SER A 458 -29.09 -15.37 18.32
C SER A 458 -28.57 -16.68 17.73
N GLU A 459 -28.52 -17.74 18.55
CA GLU A 459 -28.03 -19.06 18.14
C GLU A 459 -28.80 -19.53 16.88
N TYR A 460 -28.22 -19.35 15.70
CA TYR A 460 -28.71 -19.99 14.49
C TYR A 460 -28.01 -21.33 14.37
N HIS A 461 -28.82 -22.38 14.31
CA HIS A 461 -28.34 -23.74 14.34
C HIS A 461 -28.10 -24.23 12.91
N PHE A 462 -26.82 -24.29 12.53
CA PHE A 462 -26.41 -24.91 11.27
C PHE A 462 -25.78 -26.27 11.53
N ASP A 463 -26.05 -27.22 10.64
CA ASP A 463 -25.41 -28.53 10.58
C ASP A 463 -24.77 -28.74 9.20
N GLY A 464 -23.81 -29.66 9.10
CA GLY A 464 -23.07 -29.95 7.87
C GLY A 464 -22.01 -28.90 7.50
N VAL A 465 -21.75 -27.94 8.38
CA VAL A 465 -20.62 -26.99 8.28
C VAL A 465 -19.32 -27.73 8.68
N PRO A 466 -18.20 -27.55 7.97
CA PRO A 466 -16.93 -28.16 8.33
C PRO A 466 -16.52 -27.84 9.78
N SER A 467 -16.07 -28.85 10.52
CA SER A 467 -15.67 -28.73 11.93
C SER A 467 -14.32 -28.03 12.13
N TYR A 468 -13.57 -27.80 11.05
CA TYR A 468 -12.33 -27.07 11.05
C TYR A 468 -12.20 -26.28 9.75
N THR A 469 -11.77 -25.03 9.89
CA THR A 469 -11.50 -24.09 8.81
C THR A 469 -10.20 -23.39 9.15
N PHE A 470 -9.28 -23.30 8.18
CA PHE A 470 -7.95 -22.75 8.43
C PHE A 470 -7.95 -21.25 8.13
N SER A 471 -7.81 -20.41 9.16
CA SER A 471 -7.73 -18.96 8.96
C SER A 471 -6.75 -18.25 9.87
N ASN A 472 -6.06 -17.25 9.32
CA ASN A 472 -5.29 -16.24 10.06
C ASN A 472 -5.83 -14.81 9.83
N VAL A 473 -7.00 -14.68 9.21
CA VAL A 473 -7.60 -13.40 8.80
C VAL A 473 -9.00 -13.18 9.37
N ASN A 474 -9.54 -14.16 10.10
CA ASN A 474 -10.87 -14.06 10.68
C ASN A 474 -10.80 -13.42 12.05
N LEU A 475 -11.87 -12.73 12.39
CA LEU A 475 -11.97 -11.96 13.63
C LEU A 475 -12.79 -12.68 14.71
N VAL A 476 -13.45 -13.76 14.31
CA VAL A 476 -14.39 -14.50 15.15
C VAL A 476 -14.12 -15.99 15.08
N ASP A 477 -14.22 -16.62 16.25
CA ASP A 477 -14.30 -18.07 16.38
C ASP A 477 -15.76 -18.49 16.32
N VAL A 478 -16.02 -19.64 15.72
CA VAL A 478 -17.39 -20.12 15.49
C VAL A 478 -17.55 -21.49 16.13
N ASN A 479 -18.63 -21.66 16.88
CA ASN A 479 -19.01 -22.95 17.43
C ASN A 479 -20.49 -23.23 17.10
N TYR A 480 -20.72 -24.12 16.14
CA TYR A 480 -22.06 -24.58 15.80
C TYR A 480 -22.35 -25.86 16.58
N SER A 481 -23.06 -25.75 17.71
CA SER A 481 -23.61 -26.90 18.42
C SER A 481 -25.14 -26.80 18.47
N TYR A 482 -25.83 -27.85 18.05
CA TYR A 482 -27.29 -27.94 18.18
C TYR A 482 -27.76 -29.35 18.51
N THR A 483 -28.91 -29.45 19.20
CA THR A 483 -29.61 -30.69 19.50
C THR A 483 -31.00 -30.65 18.85
N ILE A 484 -31.29 -31.60 17.96
CA ILE A 484 -32.57 -31.69 17.24
C ILE A 484 -33.72 -32.03 18.22
N SER A 485 -34.84 -31.30 18.13
CA SER A 485 -36.08 -31.57 18.88
C SER A 485 -37.21 -32.03 17.94
N SER A 486 -38.39 -32.39 18.46
CA SER A 486 -39.49 -32.93 17.65
C SER A 486 -40.15 -31.92 16.70
N ASP A 487 -39.98 -30.62 16.93
CA ASP A 487 -40.74 -29.55 16.26
C ASP A 487 -39.81 -28.65 15.42
N THR A 488 -38.83 -29.26 14.75
CA THR A 488 -37.78 -28.54 14.02
C THR A 488 -37.98 -28.61 12.50
N TYR A 489 -37.90 -27.46 11.83
CA TYR A 489 -37.78 -27.35 10.38
C TYR A 489 -36.30 -27.42 9.97
N VAL A 490 -36.00 -28.16 8.89
CA VAL A 490 -34.64 -28.31 8.36
C VAL A 490 -34.64 -28.02 6.86
N MET A 491 -33.84 -27.03 6.45
CA MET A 491 -33.57 -26.76 5.03
C MET A 491 -32.12 -27.02 4.71
N THR A 492 -31.85 -27.91 3.76
CA THR A 492 -30.49 -28.25 3.32
C THR A 492 -30.19 -27.70 1.94
N ARG A 493 -29.03 -27.05 1.78
CA ARG A 493 -28.52 -26.55 0.51
C ARG A 493 -27.09 -27.03 0.28
N ASN A 494 -26.75 -27.36 -0.97
CA ASN A 494 -25.37 -27.62 -1.35
C ASN A 494 -24.69 -26.28 -1.68
N LEU A 495 -23.81 -25.82 -0.80
CA LEU A 495 -23.20 -24.49 -0.84
C LEU A 495 -21.68 -24.60 -0.79
N TYR A 496 -20.99 -23.66 -1.44
CA TYR A 496 -19.55 -23.52 -1.29
C TYR A 496 -19.21 -22.83 0.04
N VAL A 497 -18.38 -23.47 0.86
CA VAL A 497 -17.96 -22.99 2.19
C VAL A 497 -16.45 -22.72 2.16
N PRO A 498 -15.95 -21.62 2.75
CA PRO A 498 -14.53 -21.38 2.90
C PRO A 498 -13.91 -22.40 3.86
N ILE A 499 -13.00 -23.22 3.34
CA ILE A 499 -12.21 -24.19 4.12
C ILE A 499 -10.83 -23.64 4.50
N LYS A 500 -10.34 -22.63 3.77
CA LYS A 500 -9.13 -21.89 4.10
C LYS A 500 -9.28 -20.43 3.67
N THR A 501 -8.93 -19.51 4.56
CA THR A 501 -8.83 -18.08 4.29
C THR A 501 -7.50 -17.61 4.85
N TRP A 502 -6.54 -17.28 3.99
CA TRP A 502 -5.17 -17.06 4.46
C TRP A 502 -4.51 -15.85 3.80
N ARG A 503 -3.76 -15.12 4.62
CA ARG A 503 -2.85 -14.05 4.19
C ARG A 503 -1.42 -14.47 4.53
N TYR A 504 -0.59 -14.67 3.51
CA TYR A 504 0.85 -14.85 3.68
C TYR A 504 1.53 -13.51 3.58
N SER A 505 2.34 -13.16 4.57
CA SER A 505 3.12 -11.93 4.58
C SER A 505 4.55 -12.22 4.16
N ASN A 506 5.11 -11.38 3.29
CA ASN A 506 6.51 -11.45 2.88
C ASN A 506 6.90 -12.84 2.31
N SER A 507 6.12 -13.34 1.36
CA SER A 507 6.38 -14.63 0.71
C SER A 507 6.50 -14.49 -0.80
N ASN A 508 7.40 -15.27 -1.39
CA ASN A 508 7.65 -15.33 -2.83
C ASN A 508 7.20 -16.67 -3.45
N SER A 509 6.75 -17.63 -2.62
CA SER A 509 6.30 -18.93 -3.08
C SER A 509 5.40 -19.58 -2.05
N GLU A 510 4.19 -19.98 -2.44
CA GLU A 510 3.25 -20.65 -1.55
C GLU A 510 2.59 -21.85 -2.22
N THR A 511 2.52 -22.96 -1.49
CA THR A 511 1.90 -24.21 -1.98
C THR A 511 0.51 -24.40 -1.40
N GLU A 512 -0.46 -24.58 -2.28
CA GLU A 512 -1.84 -24.90 -1.95
C GLU A 512 -2.24 -26.29 -2.44
N ASN A 513 -2.57 -27.16 -1.49
CA ASN A 513 -3.21 -28.44 -1.81
C ASN A 513 -4.68 -28.21 -2.20
N ILE A 514 -5.10 -28.84 -3.30
CA ILE A 514 -6.45 -28.79 -3.87
C ILE A 514 -6.96 -30.20 -4.18
N SER A 515 -8.24 -30.46 -3.86
CA SER A 515 -8.95 -31.71 -4.16
C SER A 515 -10.00 -31.50 -5.26
N SER A 516 -10.47 -32.60 -5.88
CA SER A 516 -11.55 -32.52 -6.88
C SER A 516 -12.81 -31.86 -6.31
N GLY A 517 -13.33 -30.85 -7.03
CA GLY A 517 -14.48 -30.04 -6.64
C GLY A 517 -14.15 -28.77 -5.84
N GLU A 518 -12.89 -28.59 -5.44
CA GLU A 518 -12.44 -27.39 -4.71
C GLU A 518 -12.09 -26.25 -5.68
N ILE A 519 -12.25 -25.03 -5.20
CA ILE A 519 -11.91 -23.79 -5.91
C ILE A 519 -10.90 -23.04 -5.05
N VAL A 520 -9.81 -22.58 -5.67
CA VAL A 520 -8.82 -21.71 -5.07
C VAL A 520 -8.90 -20.37 -5.77
N TYR A 521 -9.19 -19.32 -5.00
CA TYR A 521 -8.99 -17.94 -5.41
C TYR A 521 -7.70 -17.44 -4.78
N PHE A 522 -6.90 -16.72 -5.56
CA PHE A 522 -5.69 -16.11 -5.04
C PHE A 522 -5.37 -14.80 -5.74
N ALA A 523 -4.70 -13.93 -5.01
CA ALA A 523 -4.17 -12.69 -5.53
C ALA A 523 -2.86 -12.38 -4.80
N THR A 524 -2.05 -11.53 -5.42
CA THR A 524 -0.89 -10.92 -4.77
C THR A 524 -1.10 -9.42 -4.76
N ARG A 525 -0.56 -8.73 -3.77
CA ARG A 525 -0.62 -7.28 -3.69
C ARG A 525 0.80 -6.72 -3.68
N ARG A 526 1.29 -6.34 -4.87
CA ARG A 526 2.51 -5.54 -5.21
C ARG A 526 3.82 -5.90 -4.44
N PRO A 527 5.02 -5.73 -5.01
CA PRO A 527 5.32 -5.50 -6.44
C PRO A 527 5.15 -6.78 -7.26
N SER A 528 4.99 -7.92 -6.60
CA SER A 528 5.47 -9.15 -7.21
C SER A 528 4.52 -9.64 -8.28
N THR A 529 5.12 -10.09 -9.38
CA THR A 529 4.41 -10.69 -10.50
C THR A 529 4.42 -12.20 -10.33
N LEU A 530 3.31 -12.83 -10.69
CA LEU A 530 3.22 -14.29 -10.71
C LEU A 530 4.13 -14.80 -11.83
N SER A 531 5.26 -15.42 -11.46
CA SER A 531 6.27 -15.88 -12.39
C SER A 531 5.90 -17.22 -13.01
N SER A 532 5.35 -18.13 -12.22
CA SER A 532 4.89 -19.45 -12.71
C SER A 532 3.95 -20.10 -11.71
N ILE A 533 3.10 -21.00 -12.21
CA ILE A 533 2.39 -21.97 -11.37
C ILE A 533 2.88 -23.35 -11.76
N THR A 534 3.35 -24.09 -10.76
CA THR A 534 3.75 -25.49 -10.92
C THR A 534 2.82 -26.39 -10.14
N ALA A 535 2.59 -27.60 -10.64
CA ALA A 535 1.70 -28.55 -10.00
C ALA A 535 2.35 -29.93 -9.88
N LYS A 536 2.02 -30.65 -8.81
CA LYS A 536 2.34 -32.06 -8.64
C LYS A 536 1.15 -32.79 -8.01
N ALA A 537 1.11 -34.10 -8.14
CA ALA A 537 0.11 -34.96 -7.53
C ALA A 537 0.77 -36.06 -6.69
N ASP A 538 0.10 -36.51 -5.64
CA ASP A 538 0.61 -37.60 -4.78
C ASP A 538 0.83 -38.91 -5.56
N ILE A 539 0.05 -39.10 -6.63
CA ILE A 539 0.06 -40.25 -7.52
C ILE A 539 -0.05 -39.74 -8.96
N SER A 540 0.63 -40.38 -9.91
CA SER A 540 0.50 -40.05 -11.33
C SER A 540 -0.96 -40.08 -11.79
N THR A 541 -1.44 -38.95 -12.30
CA THR A 541 -2.84 -38.72 -12.65
C THR A 541 -2.98 -37.80 -13.85
N THR A 542 -4.11 -37.91 -14.55
CA THR A 542 -4.59 -36.82 -15.41
C THR A 542 -5.53 -35.95 -14.59
N ALA A 543 -5.25 -34.65 -14.52
CA ALA A 543 -6.01 -33.66 -13.77
C ALA A 543 -6.69 -32.68 -14.73
N LEU A 544 -7.98 -32.44 -14.51
CA LEU A 544 -8.78 -31.50 -15.29
C LEU A 544 -9.08 -30.26 -14.46
N PHE A 545 -8.61 -29.11 -14.93
CA PHE A 545 -8.80 -27.81 -14.28
C PHE A 545 -9.71 -26.90 -15.09
N LEU A 546 -10.32 -25.95 -14.38
CA LEU A 546 -10.90 -24.74 -14.95
C LEU A 546 -10.15 -23.56 -14.32
N VAL A 547 -9.48 -22.76 -15.16
CA VAL A 547 -8.59 -21.67 -14.73
C VAL A 547 -9.10 -20.38 -15.33
N ASN A 548 -9.63 -19.46 -14.53
CA ASN A 548 -10.37 -18.28 -14.99
C ASN A 548 -11.38 -18.60 -16.12
N GLY A 549 -12.08 -19.74 -15.99
CA GLY A 549 -13.03 -20.22 -17.00
C GLY A 549 -12.44 -20.96 -18.20
N ALA A 550 -11.11 -21.06 -18.35
CA ALA A 550 -10.45 -21.83 -19.41
C ALA A 550 -10.16 -23.27 -18.96
N PRO A 551 -10.50 -24.30 -19.75
CA PRO A 551 -10.25 -25.70 -19.39
C PRO A 551 -8.80 -26.11 -19.65
N TYR A 552 -8.21 -26.86 -18.73
CA TYR A 552 -6.86 -27.43 -18.85
C TYR A 552 -6.87 -28.91 -18.49
N GLU A 553 -6.20 -29.74 -19.28
CA GLU A 553 -5.95 -31.15 -18.98
C GLU A 553 -4.44 -31.36 -18.88
N ILE A 554 -3.98 -31.76 -17.70
CA ILE A 554 -2.55 -31.89 -17.39
C ILE A 554 -2.27 -33.28 -16.84
N SER A 555 -1.22 -33.91 -17.33
CA SER A 555 -0.68 -35.14 -16.72
C SER A 555 0.31 -34.74 -15.63
N LEU A 556 0.02 -35.12 -14.39
CA LEU A 556 0.83 -34.80 -13.20
C LEU A 556 1.41 -36.07 -12.61
N ASP A 557 2.59 -35.96 -12.01
CA ASP A 557 3.22 -36.99 -11.20
C ASP A 557 3.73 -36.39 -9.88
N LYS A 558 4.67 -37.06 -9.20
CA LYS A 558 5.18 -36.63 -7.89
C LYS A 558 6.13 -35.43 -7.96
N ASP A 559 6.62 -35.10 -9.14
CA ASP A 559 7.50 -33.97 -9.37
C ASP A 559 6.70 -32.76 -9.88
N TYR A 560 7.20 -31.56 -9.61
CA TYR A 560 6.53 -30.34 -10.06
C TYR A 560 6.65 -30.18 -11.58
N ALA A 561 5.51 -30.07 -12.24
CA ALA A 561 5.40 -29.78 -13.67
C ALA A 561 4.89 -28.35 -13.90
N SER A 562 5.31 -27.72 -15.01
CA SER A 562 4.73 -26.45 -15.47
C SER A 562 3.26 -26.65 -15.84
N THR A 563 2.41 -25.70 -15.45
CA THR A 563 0.96 -25.79 -15.71
C THR A 563 0.50 -24.98 -16.91
N ASP A 564 1.28 -23.99 -17.35
CA ASP A 564 0.91 -23.00 -18.38
C ASP A 564 -0.36 -22.18 -18.03
N PHE A 565 -0.76 -22.15 -16.74
CA PHE A 565 -1.92 -21.41 -16.26
C PHE A 565 -1.74 -19.89 -16.37
N GLU A 566 -0.50 -19.41 -16.29
CA GLU A 566 -0.13 -18.00 -16.42
C GLU A 566 -0.56 -17.37 -17.76
N LYS A 567 -0.94 -18.16 -18.76
CA LYS A 567 -1.47 -17.69 -20.05
C LYS A 567 -2.89 -17.11 -19.96
N VAL A 568 -3.65 -17.46 -18.93
CA VAL A 568 -5.08 -17.05 -18.76
C VAL A 568 -5.34 -16.38 -17.40
N ILE A 569 -4.30 -16.25 -16.59
CA ILE A 569 -4.33 -15.68 -15.27
C ILE A 569 -3.68 -14.30 -15.30
N SER A 570 -4.18 -13.38 -14.47
CA SER A 570 -3.50 -12.11 -14.27
C SER A 570 -2.18 -12.35 -13.54
N THR A 571 -1.09 -12.01 -14.22
CA THR A 571 0.28 -12.12 -13.70
C THR A 571 0.75 -10.85 -13.00
N HIS A 572 0.08 -9.71 -13.22
CA HIS A 572 0.49 -8.40 -12.72
C HIS A 572 -0.69 -7.72 -12.00
N ASN A 573 -0.58 -7.55 -10.69
CA ASN A 573 -1.58 -6.89 -9.85
C ASN A 573 -1.19 -5.45 -9.52
N TRP A 574 -1.08 -4.60 -10.55
CA TRP A 574 -0.49 -3.27 -10.41
C TRP A 574 -1.44 -2.20 -9.91
N GLU A 575 -2.76 -2.33 -10.07
CA GLU A 575 -3.70 -1.23 -9.79
C GLU A 575 -4.80 -1.62 -8.77
N TYR A 576 -5.22 -2.90 -8.74
CA TYR A 576 -6.25 -3.43 -7.84
C TYR A 576 -5.97 -4.91 -7.51
N TYR A 577 -6.68 -5.47 -6.52
CA TYR A 577 -6.77 -6.92 -6.35
C TYR A 577 -7.41 -7.52 -7.61
N GLU A 578 -6.63 -8.10 -8.52
CA GLU A 578 -7.15 -8.95 -9.60
C GLU A 578 -7.06 -10.42 -9.15
N PRO A 579 -8.13 -10.95 -8.55
CA PRO A 579 -8.15 -12.33 -8.12
C PRO A 579 -8.15 -13.27 -9.31
N ASN A 580 -7.42 -14.36 -9.17
CA ASN A 580 -7.40 -15.48 -10.09
C ASN A 580 -8.14 -16.67 -9.50
N GLU A 581 -8.73 -17.50 -10.35
CA GLU A 581 -9.49 -18.69 -9.98
C GLU A 581 -8.84 -19.93 -10.60
N ILE A 582 -8.60 -20.94 -9.76
CA ILE A 582 -8.27 -22.29 -10.19
C ILE A 582 -9.26 -23.25 -9.54
N LYS A 583 -10.00 -23.98 -10.36
CA LYS A 583 -10.91 -25.03 -9.92
C LYS A 583 -10.42 -26.38 -10.42
N LEU A 584 -10.23 -27.34 -9.52
CA LEU A 584 -9.95 -28.72 -9.90
C LEU A 584 -11.27 -29.46 -10.11
N LEU A 585 -11.56 -29.88 -11.34
CA LEU A 585 -12.79 -30.57 -11.69
C LEU A 585 -12.72 -32.06 -11.34
N SER A 586 -11.63 -32.72 -11.73
CA SER A 586 -11.42 -34.14 -11.46
C SER A 586 -9.95 -34.57 -11.61
N THR A 587 -9.61 -35.68 -10.96
CA THR A 587 -8.37 -36.43 -11.17
C THR A 587 -8.67 -37.90 -11.45
N ASN A 588 -7.86 -38.54 -12.30
CA ASN A 588 -7.95 -39.97 -12.59
C ASN A 588 -6.54 -40.60 -12.63
N PRO A 589 -6.15 -41.42 -11.62
CA PRO A 589 -6.91 -41.80 -10.43
C PRO A 589 -7.15 -40.63 -9.45
N VAL A 590 -8.14 -40.77 -8.55
CA VAL A 590 -8.47 -39.73 -7.56
C VAL A 590 -7.29 -39.50 -6.61
N THR A 591 -6.78 -38.28 -6.62
CA THR A 591 -5.66 -37.81 -5.79
C THR A 591 -5.76 -36.30 -5.61
N ASN A 592 -5.09 -35.80 -4.57
CA ASN A 592 -4.92 -34.36 -4.37
C ASN A 592 -3.78 -33.85 -5.28
N VAL A 593 -3.84 -32.55 -5.57
CA VAL A 593 -2.82 -31.83 -6.32
C VAL A 593 -2.27 -30.71 -5.44
N ASP A 594 -0.95 -30.56 -5.41
CA ASP A 594 -0.29 -29.40 -4.84
C ASP A 594 -0.03 -28.39 -5.95
N LEU A 595 -0.56 -27.17 -5.80
CA LEU A 595 -0.31 -26.03 -6.67
C LEU A 595 0.70 -25.11 -5.98
N ASN A 596 1.88 -24.94 -6.55
CA ASN A 596 2.88 -24.01 -6.06
C ASN A 596 2.84 -22.72 -6.88
N LEU A 597 2.46 -21.62 -6.21
CA LEU A 597 2.34 -20.27 -6.75
C LEU A 597 3.69 -19.57 -6.57
N ASN A 598 4.42 -19.35 -7.66
CA ASN A 598 5.73 -18.71 -7.60
C ASN A 598 5.65 -17.26 -8.06
N TYR A 599 6.29 -16.40 -7.30
CA TYR A 599 6.31 -14.96 -7.47
C TYR A 599 7.75 -14.49 -7.67
N ASP A 600 7.96 -13.46 -8.48
CA ASP A 600 9.31 -12.94 -8.81
C ASP A 600 9.99 -12.21 -7.63
N GLY A 601 9.24 -11.90 -6.58
CA GLY A 601 9.68 -11.21 -5.38
C GLY A 601 8.79 -11.54 -4.19
N ALA A 602 9.22 -11.15 -2.99
CA ALA A 602 8.40 -11.33 -1.80
C ALA A 602 7.23 -10.31 -1.81
N SER A 603 6.02 -10.78 -1.50
CA SER A 603 4.82 -9.94 -1.44
C SER A 603 3.81 -10.52 -0.45
N THR A 604 2.68 -9.82 -0.27
CA THR A 604 1.54 -10.36 0.46
C THR A 604 0.66 -11.15 -0.49
N ILE A 605 0.51 -12.45 -0.22
CA ILE A 605 -0.29 -13.38 -1.02
C ILE A 605 -1.58 -13.70 -0.27
N TYR A 606 -2.71 -13.54 -0.94
CA TYR A 606 -4.05 -13.78 -0.43
C TYR A 606 -4.58 -15.06 -1.05
N VAL A 607 -5.07 -15.98 -0.23
CA VAL A 607 -5.65 -17.24 -0.67
C VAL A 607 -7.01 -17.46 -0.03
N LEU A 608 -7.98 -17.85 -0.83
CA LEU A 608 -9.29 -18.34 -0.42
C LEU A 608 -9.52 -19.71 -1.05
N LYS A 609 -9.87 -20.72 -0.25
CA LYS A 609 -10.26 -22.05 -0.74
C LYS A 609 -11.70 -22.35 -0.40
N LEU A 610 -12.50 -22.67 -1.40
CA LEU A 610 -13.91 -23.04 -1.27
C LEU A 610 -14.11 -24.51 -1.59
N LYS A 611 -15.03 -25.16 -0.85
CA LYS A 611 -15.46 -26.54 -1.09
C LYS A 611 -16.96 -26.67 -0.87
N GLN A 612 -17.61 -27.55 -1.63
CA GLN A 612 -19.05 -27.80 -1.47
C GLN A 612 -19.35 -28.63 -0.23
N TYR A 613 -20.32 -28.17 0.56
CA TYR A 613 -20.91 -28.89 1.70
C TYR A 613 -22.43 -28.84 1.62
N ASN A 614 -23.09 -29.85 2.19
CA ASN A 614 -24.53 -29.84 2.40
C ASN A 614 -24.80 -29.15 3.74
N VAL A 615 -25.10 -27.86 3.70
CA VAL A 615 -25.36 -27.04 4.89
C VAL A 615 -26.85 -27.07 5.19
N SER A 616 -27.20 -27.44 6.42
CA SER A 616 -28.57 -27.53 6.91
C SER A 616 -28.84 -26.39 7.90
N CYS A 617 -29.82 -25.54 7.59
CA CYS A 617 -30.36 -24.54 8.52
C CYS A 617 -31.48 -25.20 9.34
N VAL A 618 -31.38 -25.14 10.66
CA VAL A 618 -32.29 -25.78 11.60
C VAL A 618 -33.03 -24.72 12.41
N ILE A 619 -34.36 -24.69 12.28
CA ILE A 619 -35.22 -23.65 12.88
C ILE A 619 -36.33 -24.31 13.70
N ASN A 620 -36.58 -23.83 14.90
CA ASN A 620 -37.75 -24.23 15.68
C ASN A 620 -39.02 -23.64 15.05
N MET A 621 -40.00 -24.47 14.68
CA MET A 621 -41.23 -23.97 14.04
C MET A 621 -42.12 -23.16 15.00
N ASN A 622 -41.86 -23.23 16.31
CA ASN A 622 -42.63 -22.55 17.35
C ASN A 622 -42.09 -21.15 17.72
N ASP A 623 -40.89 -20.78 17.25
CA ASP A 623 -40.26 -19.46 17.41
C ASP A 623 -40.48 -18.58 16.16
#